data_AF-A0A953KTQ8-F1
#
_entry.id   AF-A0A953KTQ8-F1
#
_cell.length_a   1.000
_cell.length_b   1.000
_cell.length_c   1.000
_cell.angle_alpha   90.00
_cell.angle_beta   90.00
_cell.angle_gamma   90.00
#
_symmetry.space_group_name_H-M   'P 1'
#
loop_
_entity.id
_entity.type
_entity.pdbx_description
1 polymer ?
#
loop_
_entity_poly.entity_id
_entity_poly.type
_entity_poly.pdbx_seq_one_letter_code
_entity_poly.pdbx_strand_id
1 'polypeptide(L)'
;MTTRTKAIFGLSAVFLIGLICGGAIVGLVVRDRVRDAQRMKEKEGFSEAFLDRLEATEAQRDSLRGSLEEAYEEIRALRSAAQEEYQEVLDTLRKRVYPRLTAEQKVRYDQIEERVLPPELRPHRKGMPPVAKRQPKETEPQPVAPSSIPAVQDSATRLAKQPVPNISEKRNQQSIEENKTGGQPTQPASQTTPEQLVGNIMEVYTSRLGDMTDDQKGRIRFNVERMIGRLAMISKEVGDNRRAWKRMAKFAVGGMHRRIIENILTEEQQNSYEGIPREVNQVLRAYIKEKIGEKGLE
;
A
#
# COMPACT_ATOMS: atom_id res chain seq x y z
N MET A 1 54.13 15.38 25.23
CA MET A 1 53.13 14.74 24.34
C MET A 1 53.79 13.63 23.54
N THR A 2 53.28 12.41 23.60
CA THR A 2 53.84 11.28 22.83
C THR A 2 53.39 11.38 21.36
N THR A 3 54.19 10.80 20.46
CA THR A 3 53.90 10.73 19.01
C THR A 3 52.54 10.07 18.73
N ARG A 4 52.12 9.11 19.56
CA ARG A 4 50.79 8.47 19.49
C ARG A 4 49.64 9.45 19.71
N THR A 5 49.73 10.34 20.70
CA THR A 5 48.69 11.34 20.95
C THR A 5 48.53 12.30 19.77
N LYS A 6 49.64 12.73 19.14
CA LYS A 6 49.59 13.59 17.95
C LYS A 6 48.92 12.89 16.76
N ALA A 7 49.20 11.61 16.54
CA ALA A 7 48.57 10.82 15.49
C ALA A 7 47.05 10.66 15.70
N ILE A 8 46.62 10.37 16.94
CA ILE A 8 45.19 10.24 17.28
C ILE A 8 44.45 11.57 17.06
N PHE A 9 45.03 12.70 17.47
CA PHE A 9 44.44 14.02 17.24
C PHE A 9 44.33 14.35 15.75
N GLY A 10 45.37 14.06 14.96
CA GLY A 10 45.35 14.28 13.52
C GLY A 10 44.25 13.46 12.83
N LEU A 11 44.16 12.17 13.17
CA LEU A 11 43.17 11.27 12.57
C LEU A 11 41.73 11.64 12.98
N SER A 12 41.54 12.04 14.25
CA SER A 12 40.25 12.53 14.76
C SER A 12 39.81 13.82 14.06
N ALA A 13 40.75 14.75 13.82
CA ALA A 13 40.46 16.00 13.13
C ALA A 13 40.00 15.78 11.69
N VAL A 14 40.68 14.91 10.93
CA VAL A 14 40.27 14.55 9.57
C VAL A 14 38.89 13.90 9.55
N PHE A 15 38.62 13.01 10.52
CA PHE A 15 37.30 12.36 10.63
C PHE A 15 36.18 13.36 10.94
N LEU A 16 36.44 14.33 11.83
CA LEU A 16 35.49 15.39 12.16
C LEU A 16 35.17 16.26 10.95
N ILE A 17 36.18 16.64 10.17
CA ILE A 17 36.00 17.41 8.92
C ILE A 17 35.19 16.59 7.91
N GLY A 18 35.50 15.31 7.74
CA GLY A 18 34.74 14.40 6.88
C GLY A 18 33.28 14.29 7.28
N LEU A 19 32.98 14.22 8.58
CA LEU A 19 31.62 14.13 9.11
C LEU A 19 30.84 15.44 8.88
N ILE A 20 31.47 16.59 9.12
CA ILE A 20 30.84 17.91 8.88
C ILE A 20 30.55 18.09 7.39
N CYS A 21 31.51 17.81 6.51
CA CYS A 21 31.31 17.91 5.07
C CYS A 21 30.25 16.92 4.56
N GLY A 22 30.31 15.66 5.00
CA GLY A 22 29.32 14.64 4.64
C GLY A 22 27.92 15.01 5.11
N GLY A 23 27.78 15.47 6.36
CA GLY A 23 26.52 15.94 6.92
C GLY A 23 25.94 17.16 6.18
N ALA A 24 26.80 18.11 5.79
CA ALA A 24 26.38 19.28 5.02
C ALA A 24 25.85 18.89 3.63
N ILE A 25 26.54 18.00 2.92
CA ILE A 25 26.11 17.52 1.59
C ILE A 25 24.78 16.78 1.69
N VAL A 26 24.66 15.83 2.63
CA VAL A 26 23.40 15.09 2.84
C VAL A 26 22.28 16.05 3.24
N GLY A 27 22.55 17.02 4.11
CA GLY A 27 21.59 18.03 4.52
C GLY A 27 21.07 18.87 3.36
N LEU A 28 21.94 19.30 2.45
CA LEU A 28 21.55 20.04 1.24
C LEU A 28 20.70 19.18 0.30
N VAL A 29 21.13 17.95 0.01
CA VAL A 29 20.38 17.03 -0.88
C VAL A 29 19.01 16.69 -0.30
N VAL A 30 18.92 16.38 1.00
CA VAL A 30 17.65 16.09 1.66
C VAL A 30 16.74 17.32 1.65
N ARG A 31 17.29 18.51 1.92
CA ARG A 31 16.52 19.76 1.89
C ARG A 31 15.94 20.05 0.50
N ASP A 32 16.72 19.87 -0.55
CA ASP A 32 16.23 20.07 -1.92
C ASP A 32 15.16 19.04 -2.29
N ARG A 33 15.36 17.77 -1.94
CA ARG A 33 14.35 16.71 -2.16
C ARG A 33 13.06 16.95 -1.39
N VAL A 34 13.14 17.46 -0.17
CA VAL A 34 11.96 17.82 0.63
C VAL A 34 11.24 19.02 0.01
N ARG A 35 11.98 20.02 -0.49
CA ARG A 35 11.39 21.19 -1.15
C ARG A 35 10.71 20.81 -2.46
N ASP A 36 11.32 19.93 -3.25
CA ASP A 36 10.73 19.41 -4.48
C ASP A 36 9.49 18.57 -4.18
N ALA A 37 9.54 17.73 -3.15
CA ALA A 37 8.38 16.96 -2.70
C ALA A 37 7.23 17.87 -2.22
N GLN A 38 7.55 19.00 -1.59
CA GLN A 38 6.55 20.02 -1.22
C GLN A 38 5.95 20.71 -2.44
N ARG A 39 6.77 21.11 -3.42
CA ARG A 39 6.28 21.69 -4.68
C ARG A 39 5.37 20.73 -5.45
N MET A 40 5.69 19.43 -5.46
CA MET A 40 4.84 18.40 -6.07
C MET A 40 3.52 18.13 -5.30
N LYS A 41 3.34 18.70 -4.11
CA LYS A 41 2.04 18.69 -3.42
C LYS A 41 1.12 19.80 -3.88
N GLU A 42 1.65 20.82 -4.54
CA GLU A 42 0.88 21.91 -5.12
C GLU A 42 0.61 21.61 -6.59
N LYS A 43 -0.55 22.09 -7.08
CA LYS A 43 -1.04 21.80 -8.43
C LYS A 43 -0.09 22.34 -9.51
N GLU A 44 0.26 23.61 -9.38
CA GLU A 44 1.18 24.29 -10.29
C GLU A 44 2.59 23.70 -10.19
N GLY A 45 3.07 23.46 -8.96
CA GLY A 45 4.39 22.89 -8.71
C GLY A 45 4.55 21.45 -9.23
N PHE A 46 3.49 20.64 -9.28
CA PHE A 46 3.51 19.32 -9.91
C PHE A 46 3.71 19.43 -11.42
N SER A 47 2.88 20.23 -12.10
CA SER A 47 2.93 20.38 -13.55
C SER A 47 4.24 21.01 -14.00
N GLU A 48 4.70 22.07 -13.33
CA GLU A 48 5.98 22.71 -13.62
C GLU A 48 7.15 21.77 -13.39
N ALA A 49 7.20 21.06 -12.26
CA ALA A 49 8.29 20.12 -11.99
C ALA A 49 8.35 18.98 -13.02
N PHE A 50 7.20 18.54 -13.54
CA PHE A 50 7.14 17.51 -14.57
C PHE A 50 7.60 18.04 -15.93
N LEU A 51 7.13 19.22 -16.32
CA LEU A 51 7.50 19.88 -17.58
C LEU A 51 8.97 20.29 -17.63
N ASP A 52 9.50 20.81 -16.52
CA ASP A 52 10.90 21.18 -16.40
C ASP A 52 11.81 19.96 -16.52
N ARG A 53 11.40 18.83 -15.92
CA ARG A 53 12.18 17.58 -15.98
C ARG A 53 12.13 16.90 -17.34
N LEU A 54 11.11 17.19 -18.15
CA LEU A 54 11.02 16.77 -19.54
C LEU A 54 11.71 17.75 -20.51
N GLU A 55 12.23 18.87 -20.01
CA GLU A 55 12.78 19.96 -20.82
C GLU A 55 11.80 20.39 -21.93
N ALA A 56 10.50 20.41 -21.60
CA ALA A 56 9.44 20.65 -22.57
C ALA A 56 9.52 22.08 -23.14
N THR A 57 9.40 22.19 -24.48
CA THR A 57 9.27 23.46 -25.20
C THR A 57 7.96 24.18 -24.84
N GLU A 58 7.87 25.50 -25.06
CA GLU A 58 6.65 26.26 -24.74
C GLU A 58 5.38 25.69 -25.39
N ALA A 59 5.46 25.32 -26.67
CA ALA A 59 4.34 24.70 -27.38
C ALA A 59 3.91 23.35 -26.77
N GLN A 60 4.86 22.56 -26.26
CA GLN A 60 4.55 21.31 -25.55
C GLN A 60 4.01 21.57 -24.15
N ARG A 61 4.50 22.60 -23.46
CA ARG A 61 3.99 23.00 -22.14
C ARG A 61 2.51 23.33 -22.20
N ASP A 62 2.08 24.11 -23.19
CA ASP A 62 0.67 24.47 -23.34
C ASP A 62 -0.20 23.28 -23.71
N SER A 63 0.30 22.37 -24.54
CA SER A 63 -0.40 21.12 -24.90
C SER A 63 -0.54 20.14 -23.73
N LEU A 64 0.51 20.00 -22.91
CA LEU A 64 0.56 19.02 -21.82
C LEU A 64 -0.06 19.52 -20.52
N ARG A 65 -0.24 20.84 -20.35
CA ARG A 65 -0.74 21.44 -19.10
C ARG A 65 -2.07 20.82 -18.67
N GLY A 66 -3.02 20.65 -19.59
CA GLY A 66 -4.33 20.07 -19.29
C GLY A 66 -4.25 18.62 -18.80
N SER A 67 -3.48 17.76 -19.49
CA SER A 67 -3.32 16.35 -19.08
C SER A 67 -2.58 16.20 -17.75
N LEU A 68 -1.59 17.05 -17.48
CA LEU A 68 -0.88 17.05 -16.20
C LEU A 68 -1.78 17.53 -15.06
N GLU A 69 -2.68 18.48 -15.33
CA GLU A 69 -3.66 18.96 -14.37
C GLU A 69 -4.67 17.88 -13.98
N GLU A 70 -5.20 17.16 -14.97
CA GLU A 70 -6.10 16.02 -14.75
C GLU A 70 -5.40 14.90 -13.96
N ALA A 71 -4.18 14.53 -14.36
CA ALA A 71 -3.38 13.54 -13.64
C ALA A 71 -3.08 13.98 -12.20
N TYR A 72 -2.85 15.27 -11.96
CA TYR A 72 -2.65 15.80 -10.62
C TYR A 72 -3.89 15.62 -9.75
N GLU A 73 -5.08 15.96 -10.25
CA GLU A 73 -6.32 15.79 -9.49
C GLU A 73 -6.61 14.30 -9.21
N GLU A 74 -6.32 13.40 -10.15
CA GLU A 74 -6.40 11.95 -9.91
C GLU A 74 -5.46 11.49 -8.78
N ILE A 75 -4.19 11.93 -8.83
CA ILE A 75 -3.19 11.61 -7.80
C ILE A 75 -3.62 12.20 -6.45
N ARG A 76 -4.14 13.42 -6.43
CA ARG A 76 -4.64 14.09 -5.23
C ARG A 76 -5.82 13.34 -4.63
N ALA A 77 -6.79 12.93 -5.45
CA ALA A 77 -7.93 12.12 -5.01
C ALA A 77 -7.47 10.78 -4.43
N LEU A 78 -6.51 10.11 -5.09
CA LEU A 78 -5.92 8.87 -4.59
C LEU A 78 -5.20 9.07 -3.26
N ARG A 79 -4.42 10.15 -3.12
CA ARG A 79 -3.72 10.49 -1.88
C ARG A 79 -4.71 10.77 -0.76
N SER A 80 -5.78 11.51 -1.03
CA SER A 80 -6.84 11.80 -0.07
C SER A 80 -7.52 10.52 0.43
N ALA A 81 -7.90 9.63 -0.49
CA ALA A 81 -8.50 8.34 -0.13
C ALA A 81 -7.54 7.45 0.67
N ALA A 82 -6.26 7.38 0.26
CA ALA A 82 -5.25 6.61 0.99
C ALA A 82 -4.94 7.23 2.38
N GLN A 83 -5.09 8.55 2.53
CA GLN A 83 -4.85 9.25 3.78
C GLN A 83 -5.83 8.81 4.87
N GLU A 84 -7.11 8.66 4.54
CA GLU A 84 -8.13 8.17 5.47
C GLU A 84 -7.81 6.75 5.96
N GLU A 85 -7.44 5.86 5.04
CA GLU A 85 -7.07 4.48 5.40
C GLU A 85 -5.80 4.42 6.24
N TYR A 86 -4.80 5.23 5.89
CA TYR A 86 -3.57 5.34 6.66
C TYR A 86 -3.85 5.81 8.09
N GLN A 87 -4.75 6.80 8.25
CA GLN A 87 -5.19 7.27 9.56
C GLN A 87 -5.88 6.16 10.37
N GLU A 88 -6.76 5.38 9.74
CA GLU A 88 -7.45 4.27 10.41
C GLU A 88 -6.46 3.19 10.89
N VAL A 89 -5.43 2.89 10.09
CA VAL A 89 -4.37 1.95 10.46
C VAL A 89 -3.58 2.48 11.66
N LEU A 90 -3.21 3.75 11.66
CA LEU A 90 -2.52 4.38 12.79
C LEU A 90 -3.37 4.38 14.06
N ASP A 91 -4.65 4.75 13.97
CA ASP A 91 -5.57 4.72 15.10
C ASP A 91 -5.74 3.31 15.66
N THR A 92 -5.82 2.31 14.77
CA THR A 92 -5.89 0.90 15.16
C THR A 92 -4.60 0.45 15.86
N LEU A 93 -3.45 0.84 15.34
CA LEU A 93 -2.15 0.57 15.97
C LEU A 93 -2.07 1.20 17.35
N ARG A 94 -2.47 2.48 17.46
CA ARG A 94 -2.53 3.21 18.73
C ARG A 94 -3.42 2.51 19.75
N LYS A 95 -4.67 2.16 19.38
CA LYS A 95 -5.61 1.43 20.25
C LYS A 95 -5.04 0.10 20.76
N ARG A 96 -4.21 -0.58 19.97
CA ARG A 96 -3.59 -1.86 20.35
C ARG A 96 -2.35 -1.70 21.24
N VAL A 97 -1.49 -0.74 20.91
CA VAL A 97 -0.17 -0.58 21.56
C VAL A 97 -0.29 0.31 22.80
N TYR A 98 -0.97 1.45 22.70
CA TYR A 98 -1.00 2.49 23.73
C TYR A 98 -1.43 1.98 25.12
N PRO A 99 -2.46 1.10 25.27
CA PRO A 99 -2.83 0.57 26.58
C PRO A 99 -1.75 -0.29 27.25
N ARG A 100 -0.82 -0.85 26.47
CA ARG A 100 0.25 -1.74 26.95
C ARG A 100 1.52 -0.97 27.35
N LEU A 101 1.57 0.33 27.08
CA LEU A 101 2.72 1.17 27.39
C LEU A 101 2.67 1.65 28.85
N THR A 102 3.85 1.77 29.47
CA THR A 102 4.00 2.45 30.76
C THR A 102 3.70 3.94 30.62
N ALA A 103 3.49 4.65 31.74
CA ALA A 103 3.23 6.09 31.72
C ALA A 103 4.33 6.89 31.01
N GLU A 104 5.60 6.57 31.26
CA GLU A 104 6.73 7.22 30.59
C GLU A 104 6.78 6.92 29.09
N GLN A 105 6.48 5.68 28.69
CA GLN A 105 6.44 5.28 27.29
C GLN A 105 5.30 5.95 26.53
N LYS A 106 4.14 6.17 27.17
CA LYS A 106 3.01 6.93 26.57
C LYS A 106 3.41 8.36 26.23
N VAL A 107 4.16 9.03 27.10
CA VAL A 107 4.68 10.38 26.84
C VAL A 107 5.64 10.38 25.66
N ARG A 108 6.55 9.41 25.58
CA ARG A 108 7.47 9.28 24.43
C ARG A 108 6.73 8.95 23.14
N TYR A 109 5.71 8.08 23.21
CA TYR A 109 4.87 7.74 22.06
C TYR A 109 4.16 8.98 21.50
N ASP A 110 3.57 9.79 22.37
CA ASP A 110 2.90 11.04 21.99
C ASP A 110 3.88 12.02 21.32
N GLN A 111 5.10 12.14 21.83
CA GLN A 111 6.15 12.98 21.22
C GLN A 111 6.61 12.46 19.85
N ILE A 112 6.68 11.13 19.67
CA ILE A 112 7.03 10.51 18.40
C ILE A 112 5.94 10.78 17.37
N GLU A 113 4.67 10.57 17.72
CA GLU A 113 3.54 10.91 16.83
C GLU A 113 3.58 12.38 16.40
N GLU A 114 3.81 13.30 17.34
CA GLU A 114 3.85 14.74 17.03
C GLU A 114 5.00 15.11 16.08
N ARG A 115 6.17 14.45 16.20
CA ARG A 115 7.34 14.73 15.36
C ARG A 115 7.30 14.05 14.00
N VAL A 116 6.81 12.82 13.94
CA VAL A 116 6.89 11.97 12.75
C VAL A 116 5.66 12.10 11.87
N LEU A 117 4.47 12.28 12.46
CA LEU A 117 3.26 12.40 11.67
C LEU A 117 3.11 13.82 11.09
N PRO A 118 2.85 13.94 9.78
CA PRO A 118 2.43 15.17 9.16
C PRO A 118 1.25 15.79 9.92
N PRO A 119 1.14 17.13 10.03
CA PRO A 119 0.03 17.79 10.71
C PRO A 119 -1.35 17.27 10.32
N GLU A 120 -1.53 16.89 9.05
CA GLU A 120 -2.77 16.39 8.47
C GLU A 120 -3.17 14.99 8.97
N LEU A 121 -2.20 14.24 9.51
CA LEU A 121 -2.37 12.88 10.05
C LEU A 121 -2.34 12.85 11.59
N ARG A 122 -2.19 14.00 12.23
CA ARG A 122 -2.19 14.07 13.69
C ARG A 122 -3.63 13.90 14.19
N PRO A 123 -3.90 12.95 15.11
CA PRO A 123 -5.23 12.81 15.68
C PRO A 123 -5.64 14.13 16.34
N HIS A 124 -6.78 14.69 15.92
CA HIS A 124 -7.32 15.93 16.49
C HIS A 124 -7.70 15.70 17.96
N ARG A 125 -6.77 16.00 18.87
CA ARG A 125 -7.05 16.01 20.31
C ARG A 125 -7.88 17.24 20.64
N LYS A 126 -9.20 17.11 20.62
CA LYS A 126 -10.08 18.09 21.29
C LYS A 126 -9.79 18.06 22.80
N GLY A 127 -9.18 19.13 23.32
CA GLY A 127 -9.16 19.42 24.75
C GLY A 127 -7.93 18.96 25.56
N MET A 128 -6.84 18.51 24.93
CA MET A 128 -5.62 18.22 25.69
C MET A 128 -4.77 19.51 25.79
N PRO A 129 -4.41 19.97 27.00
CA PRO A 129 -3.61 21.18 27.14
C PRO A 129 -2.28 21.00 26.40
N PRO A 130 -1.76 22.06 25.73
CA PRO A 130 -0.48 21.98 25.04
C PRO A 130 0.55 21.46 26.03
N VAL A 131 1.24 20.37 25.66
CA VAL A 131 2.33 19.82 26.47
C VAL A 131 3.35 20.95 26.62
N ALA A 132 3.30 21.61 27.78
CA ALA A 132 4.23 22.69 28.10
C ALA A 132 5.63 22.13 27.83
N LYS A 133 6.36 22.78 26.93
CA LYS A 133 7.74 22.42 26.57
C LYS A 133 8.52 22.28 27.87
N ARG A 134 8.64 21.06 28.38
CA ARG A 134 9.44 20.77 29.56
C ARG A 134 10.87 21.07 29.15
N GLN A 135 11.40 22.18 29.66
CA GLN A 135 12.83 22.42 29.65
C GLN A 135 13.51 21.15 30.21
N PRO A 136 14.57 20.63 29.57
CA PRO A 136 15.28 19.48 30.07
C PRO A 136 15.82 19.85 31.46
N LYS A 137 15.16 19.38 32.52
CA LYS A 137 15.72 19.45 33.85
C LYS A 137 16.71 18.30 33.93
N GLU A 138 17.97 18.67 33.79
CA GLU A 138 19.14 17.87 34.05
C GLU A 138 19.03 17.31 35.48
N THR A 139 18.53 16.09 35.60
CA THR A 139 18.66 15.28 36.80
C THR A 139 18.83 13.85 36.34
N GLU A 140 20.09 13.51 36.16
CA GLU A 140 20.63 12.19 35.86
C GLU A 140 20.20 11.19 36.95
N PRO A 141 19.44 10.12 36.63
CA PRO A 141 19.37 8.95 37.50
C PRO A 141 20.55 8.03 37.17
N GLN A 142 21.29 7.70 38.22
CA GLN A 142 22.45 6.79 38.21
C GLN A 142 22.17 5.46 37.48
N PRO A 143 23.20 4.86 36.86
CA PRO A 143 23.08 3.58 36.19
C PRO A 143 22.81 2.47 37.20
N VAL A 144 21.63 1.85 37.11
CA VAL A 144 21.36 0.58 37.79
C VAL A 144 22.22 -0.49 37.14
N ALA A 145 23.08 -1.12 37.93
CA ALA A 145 24.00 -2.15 37.50
C ALA A 145 23.27 -3.30 36.75
N PRO A 146 23.88 -3.88 35.71
CA PRO A 146 23.30 -5.01 35.00
C PRO A 146 23.26 -6.23 35.93
N SER A 147 22.04 -6.65 36.26
CA SER A 147 21.78 -7.95 36.87
C SER A 147 22.13 -9.05 35.87
N SER A 148 22.89 -10.03 36.35
CA SER A 148 23.46 -11.15 35.63
C SER A 148 22.40 -11.96 34.88
N ILE A 149 22.39 -11.86 33.55
CA ILE A 149 21.68 -12.82 32.69
C ILE A 149 22.61 -14.04 32.54
N PRO A 150 22.18 -15.27 32.91
CA PRO A 150 23.01 -16.45 32.71
C PRO A 150 23.17 -16.74 31.22
N ALA A 151 24.39 -17.17 30.86
CA ALA A 151 24.80 -17.51 29.52
C ALA A 151 23.89 -18.59 28.91
N VAL A 152 23.19 -18.24 27.82
CA VAL A 152 22.56 -19.21 26.93
C VAL A 152 23.66 -19.72 25.99
N GLN A 153 24.26 -20.84 26.38
CA GLN A 153 25.12 -21.64 25.53
C GLN A 153 24.30 -22.40 24.48
N ASP A 154 24.88 -22.48 23.28
CA ASP A 154 24.68 -23.49 22.23
C ASP A 154 23.28 -23.76 21.68
N SER A 155 23.00 -23.17 20.51
CA SER A 155 22.05 -23.73 19.54
C SER A 155 22.58 -23.73 18.10
N ALA A 156 23.89 -23.53 17.89
CA ALA A 156 24.50 -23.44 16.56
C ALA A 156 24.93 -24.79 15.95
N THR A 157 24.53 -25.95 16.51
CA THR A 157 24.98 -27.27 15.99
C THR A 157 23.85 -28.29 15.82
N ARG A 158 22.67 -27.86 15.37
CA ARG A 158 21.60 -28.78 14.91
C ARG A 158 20.95 -28.31 13.61
N LEU A 159 21.76 -28.10 12.57
CA LEU A 159 21.24 -27.94 11.21
C LEU A 159 22.21 -28.55 10.17
N ALA A 160 22.55 -29.82 10.35
CA ALA A 160 23.16 -30.63 9.31
C ALA A 160 22.64 -32.07 9.44
N LYS A 161 22.15 -32.62 8.32
CA LYS A 161 21.48 -33.93 8.15
C LYS A 161 19.97 -33.93 8.33
N GLN A 162 19.26 -33.36 7.34
CA GLN A 162 18.05 -34.00 6.83
C GLN A 162 18.27 -34.34 5.35
N PRO A 163 18.06 -35.60 4.92
CA PRO A 163 18.12 -35.97 3.52
C PRO A 163 16.90 -35.41 2.78
N VAL A 164 17.16 -34.79 1.63
CA VAL A 164 16.14 -34.32 0.69
C VAL A 164 15.39 -35.53 0.12
N PRO A 165 14.06 -35.64 0.24
CA PRO A 165 13.32 -36.63 -0.53
C PRO A 165 13.29 -36.20 -2.00
N ASN A 166 13.80 -37.08 -2.85
CA ASN A 166 13.77 -36.97 -4.30
C ASN A 166 12.30 -37.15 -4.78
N ILE A 167 11.63 -36.06 -5.12
CA ILE A 167 10.25 -36.04 -5.64
C ILE A 167 10.27 -35.77 -7.15
N SER A 168 10.99 -36.61 -7.90
CA SER A 168 10.99 -36.58 -9.37
C SER A 168 11.12 -37.99 -9.93
N GLU A 169 10.27 -38.93 -9.52
CA GLU A 169 10.13 -40.23 -10.21
C GLU A 169 8.97 -41.06 -9.64
N LYS A 170 7.72 -40.58 -9.80
CA LYS A 170 6.53 -41.46 -9.63
C LYS A 170 5.25 -40.89 -10.23
N ARG A 171 5.34 -40.28 -11.41
CA ARG A 171 4.16 -39.82 -12.17
C ARG A 171 4.27 -40.19 -13.63
N ASN A 172 4.50 -41.46 -13.91
CA ASN A 172 4.32 -42.04 -15.24
C ASN A 172 4.21 -43.56 -15.13
N GLN A 173 3.07 -44.05 -14.62
CA GLN A 173 2.60 -45.44 -14.72
C GLN A 173 1.26 -45.56 -13.96
N GLN A 174 0.22 -44.90 -14.48
CA GLN A 174 -1.16 -45.30 -14.21
C GLN A 174 -2.06 -44.69 -15.27
N SER A 175 -1.92 -45.20 -16.48
CA SER A 175 -2.90 -45.08 -17.54
C SER A 175 -2.87 -46.41 -18.27
N ILE A 176 -4.06 -46.93 -18.57
CA ILE A 176 -4.35 -48.26 -19.13
C ILE A 176 -4.65 -49.31 -18.04
N GLU A 177 -5.88 -49.32 -17.52
CA GLU A 177 -6.85 -50.41 -17.77
C GLU A 177 -8.22 -50.10 -17.12
N GLU A 178 -9.24 -50.13 -17.96
CA GLU A 178 -10.65 -50.45 -17.73
C GLU A 178 -11.32 -50.12 -16.37
N ASN A 179 -12.36 -49.29 -16.42
CA ASN A 179 -13.68 -49.85 -16.15
C ASN A 179 -14.84 -49.05 -16.75
N LYS A 180 -15.64 -49.77 -17.53
CA LYS A 180 -16.97 -49.42 -18.01
C LYS A 180 -17.90 -49.23 -16.81
N THR A 181 -18.30 -48.00 -16.51
CA THR A 181 -19.63 -47.76 -15.93
C THR A 181 -20.06 -46.35 -16.31
N GLY A 182 -21.26 -46.23 -16.87
CA GLY A 182 -21.85 -44.97 -17.31
C GLY A 182 -21.97 -43.98 -16.15
N GLY A 183 -21.02 -43.06 -16.07
CA GLY A 183 -21.09 -41.84 -15.28
C GLY A 183 -20.98 -40.66 -16.24
N GLN A 184 -22.03 -39.85 -16.27
CA GLN A 184 -22.08 -38.58 -16.98
C GLN A 184 -20.83 -37.76 -16.64
N PRO A 185 -20.05 -37.26 -17.63
CA PRO A 185 -18.84 -36.51 -17.34
C PRO A 185 -19.24 -35.24 -16.60
N THR A 186 -18.86 -35.14 -15.33
CA THR A 186 -18.88 -33.88 -14.60
C THR A 186 -17.95 -32.95 -15.37
N GLN A 187 -18.53 -32.01 -16.12
CA GLN A 187 -17.79 -30.98 -16.83
C GLN A 187 -16.83 -30.31 -15.84
N PRO A 188 -15.54 -30.15 -16.18
CA PRO A 188 -14.64 -29.36 -15.35
C PRO A 188 -15.27 -27.97 -15.22
N ALA A 189 -15.44 -27.51 -13.97
CA ALA A 189 -15.96 -26.17 -13.67
C ALA A 189 -15.21 -25.17 -14.56
N SER A 190 -15.92 -24.58 -15.53
CA SER A 190 -15.31 -23.76 -16.56
C SER A 190 -14.64 -22.57 -15.89
N GLN A 191 -13.31 -22.48 -16.02
CA GLN A 191 -12.54 -21.38 -15.48
C GLN A 191 -13.02 -20.09 -16.17
N THR A 192 -13.50 -19.13 -15.39
CA THR A 192 -13.95 -17.86 -15.93
C THR A 192 -12.73 -17.09 -16.40
N THR A 193 -12.62 -16.82 -17.70
CA THR A 193 -11.51 -15.99 -18.20
C THR A 193 -11.70 -14.53 -17.78
N PRO A 194 -10.62 -13.74 -17.67
CA PRO A 194 -10.73 -12.31 -17.39
C PRO A 194 -11.66 -11.59 -18.37
N GLU A 195 -11.64 -11.95 -19.65
CA GLU A 195 -12.48 -11.36 -20.70
C GLU A 195 -13.96 -11.68 -20.49
N GLN A 196 -14.28 -12.94 -20.12
CA GLN A 196 -15.64 -13.33 -19.77
C GLN A 196 -16.12 -12.57 -18.53
N LEU A 197 -15.24 -12.36 -17.54
CA LEU A 197 -15.57 -11.59 -16.35
C LEU A 197 -15.86 -10.13 -16.67
N VAL A 198 -15.06 -9.50 -17.54
CA VAL A 198 -15.33 -8.15 -18.06
C VAL A 198 -16.68 -8.12 -18.75
N GLY A 199 -16.95 -9.06 -19.65
CA GLY A 199 -18.22 -9.15 -20.38
C GLY A 199 -19.43 -9.22 -19.45
N ASN A 200 -19.40 -10.13 -18.47
CA ASN A 200 -20.48 -10.32 -17.50
C ASN A 200 -20.72 -9.06 -16.66
N ILE A 201 -19.65 -8.39 -16.21
CA ILE A 201 -19.78 -7.15 -15.44
C ILE A 201 -20.32 -6.02 -16.32
N MET A 202 -19.85 -5.89 -17.55
CA MET A 202 -20.32 -4.90 -18.51
C MET A 202 -21.82 -5.08 -18.81
N GLU A 203 -22.27 -6.32 -19.00
CA GLU A 203 -23.68 -6.64 -19.25
C GLU A 203 -24.58 -6.14 -18.11
N VAL A 204 -24.16 -6.34 -16.86
CA VAL A 204 -24.89 -5.84 -15.68
C VAL A 204 -24.95 -4.31 -15.69
N TYR A 205 -23.84 -3.62 -15.98
CA TYR A 205 -23.83 -2.16 -16.03
C TYR A 205 -24.72 -1.62 -17.17
N THR A 206 -24.64 -2.21 -18.37
CA THR A 206 -25.49 -1.82 -19.50
C THR A 206 -26.97 -2.06 -19.22
N SER A 207 -27.32 -3.15 -18.53
CA SER A 207 -28.72 -3.44 -18.18
C SER A 207 -29.27 -2.49 -17.12
N ARG A 208 -28.44 -2.06 -16.17
CA ARG A 208 -28.86 -1.19 -15.05
C ARG A 208 -28.88 0.30 -15.39
N LEU A 209 -27.91 0.76 -16.16
CA LEU A 209 -27.70 2.19 -16.43
C LEU A 209 -28.46 2.69 -17.68
N GLY A 210 -29.12 1.79 -18.41
CA GLY A 210 -29.89 2.11 -19.61
C GLY A 210 -29.01 2.55 -20.78
N ASP A 211 -29.46 3.56 -21.52
CA ASP A 211 -28.75 4.10 -22.66
C ASP A 211 -27.45 4.79 -22.21
N MET A 212 -26.34 4.07 -22.37
CA MET A 212 -25.01 4.62 -22.19
C MET A 212 -24.39 4.94 -23.55
N THR A 213 -23.67 6.06 -23.63
CA THR A 213 -22.88 6.39 -24.81
C THR A 213 -21.73 5.39 -24.98
N ASP A 214 -21.19 5.29 -26.20
CA ASP A 214 -20.05 4.40 -26.45
C ASP A 214 -18.78 4.82 -25.69
N ASP A 215 -18.62 6.14 -25.44
CA ASP A 215 -17.58 6.66 -24.56
C ASP A 215 -17.76 6.16 -23.11
N GLN A 216 -18.96 6.26 -22.55
CA GLN A 216 -19.25 5.76 -21.20
C GLN A 216 -18.98 4.25 -21.10
N LYS A 217 -19.42 3.46 -22.10
CA LYS A 217 -19.14 2.01 -22.17
C LYS A 217 -17.64 1.73 -22.20
N GLY A 218 -16.88 2.49 -23.00
CA GLY A 218 -15.43 2.37 -23.09
C GLY A 218 -14.73 2.66 -21.75
N ARG A 219 -15.11 3.75 -21.08
CA ARG A 219 -14.54 4.15 -19.79
C ARG A 219 -14.90 3.17 -18.66
N ILE A 220 -16.12 2.64 -18.64
CA ILE A 220 -16.53 1.61 -17.67
C ILE A 220 -15.72 0.33 -17.91
N ARG A 221 -15.64 -0.15 -19.17
CA ARG A 221 -14.87 -1.34 -19.54
C ARG A 221 -13.42 -1.23 -19.08
N PHE A 222 -12.75 -0.11 -19.38
CA PHE A 222 -11.38 0.15 -18.97
C PHE A 222 -11.20 0.05 -17.45
N ASN A 223 -12.13 0.62 -16.68
CA ASN A 223 -12.07 0.56 -15.23
C ASN A 223 -12.30 -0.86 -14.69
N VAL A 224 -13.21 -1.63 -15.31
CA VAL A 224 -13.46 -3.04 -14.98
C VAL A 224 -12.22 -3.90 -15.27
N GLU A 225 -11.62 -3.76 -16.45
CA GLU A 225 -10.38 -4.44 -16.83
C GLU A 225 -9.25 -4.14 -15.83
N ARG A 226 -9.08 -2.86 -15.48
CA ARG A 226 -8.07 -2.43 -14.50
C ARG A 226 -8.33 -3.02 -13.11
N MET A 227 -9.58 -3.11 -12.68
CA MET A 227 -9.92 -3.78 -11.42
C MET A 227 -9.56 -5.27 -11.48
N ILE A 228 -9.94 -5.98 -12.55
CA ILE A 228 -9.67 -7.41 -12.70
C ILE A 228 -8.16 -7.68 -12.69
N GLY A 229 -7.37 -6.86 -13.40
CA GLY A 229 -5.91 -6.92 -13.36
C GLY A 229 -5.34 -6.73 -11.96
N ARG A 230 -5.88 -5.78 -11.17
CA ARG A 230 -5.51 -5.60 -9.76
C ARG A 230 -5.87 -6.82 -8.90
N LEU A 231 -7.06 -7.39 -9.08
CA LEU A 231 -7.48 -8.58 -8.35
C LEU A 231 -6.57 -9.79 -8.66
N ALA A 232 -6.17 -9.95 -9.92
CA ALA A 232 -5.21 -10.99 -10.31
C ALA A 232 -3.83 -10.77 -9.66
N MET A 233 -3.34 -9.53 -9.64
CA MET A 233 -2.09 -9.17 -8.96
C MET A 233 -2.16 -9.44 -7.45
N ILE A 234 -3.24 -9.00 -6.78
CA ILE A 234 -3.47 -9.25 -5.35
C ILE A 234 -3.48 -10.76 -5.07
N SER A 235 -4.13 -11.55 -5.91
CA SER A 235 -4.14 -13.02 -5.77
C SER A 235 -2.73 -13.62 -5.82
N LYS A 236 -1.83 -13.05 -6.63
CA LYS A 236 -0.45 -13.52 -6.77
C LYS A 236 0.44 -13.10 -5.60
N GLU A 237 0.31 -11.85 -5.12
CA GLU A 237 1.17 -11.29 -4.07
C GLU A 237 0.78 -11.73 -2.66
N VAL A 238 -0.53 -11.82 -2.40
CA VAL A 238 -1.05 -12.05 -1.05
C VAL A 238 -1.11 -13.54 -0.71
N GLY A 239 -1.09 -14.41 -1.73
CA GLY A 239 -1.28 -15.86 -1.57
C GLY A 239 -2.56 -16.16 -0.78
N ASP A 240 -2.45 -17.04 0.22
CA ASP A 240 -3.59 -17.47 1.04
C ASP A 240 -3.96 -16.49 2.18
N ASN A 241 -3.33 -15.30 2.26
CA ASN A 241 -3.64 -14.34 3.32
C ASN A 241 -4.98 -13.63 3.08
N ARG A 242 -6.03 -14.34 3.49
CA ARG A 242 -7.44 -13.99 3.32
C ARG A 242 -7.82 -12.56 3.77
N ARG A 243 -7.30 -12.11 4.91
CA ARG A 243 -7.63 -10.77 5.43
C ARG A 243 -7.03 -9.67 4.58
N ALA A 244 -5.79 -9.86 4.13
CA ALA A 244 -5.15 -8.93 3.22
C ALA A 244 -5.88 -8.91 1.86
N TRP A 245 -6.23 -10.09 1.34
CA TRP A 245 -6.95 -10.23 0.08
C TRP A 245 -8.32 -9.50 0.13
N LYS A 246 -9.14 -9.75 1.16
CA LYS A 246 -10.47 -9.13 1.33
C LYS A 246 -10.38 -7.60 1.41
N ARG A 247 -9.36 -7.05 2.08
CA ARG A 247 -9.14 -5.60 2.16
C ARG A 247 -8.76 -5.02 0.80
N MET A 248 -7.77 -5.61 0.14
CA MET A 248 -7.27 -5.11 -1.15
C MET A 248 -8.31 -5.26 -2.26
N ALA A 249 -9.10 -6.33 -2.25
CA ALA A 249 -10.21 -6.52 -3.17
C ALA A 249 -11.33 -5.50 -2.92
N LYS A 250 -11.71 -5.25 -1.66
CA LYS A 250 -12.68 -4.19 -1.32
C LYS A 250 -12.21 -2.84 -1.84
N PHE A 251 -10.91 -2.54 -1.71
CA PHE A 251 -10.32 -1.32 -2.24
C PHE A 251 -10.37 -1.26 -3.78
N ALA A 252 -9.97 -2.33 -4.46
CA ALA A 252 -9.97 -2.39 -5.92
C ALA A 252 -11.39 -2.22 -6.50
N VAL A 253 -12.37 -2.93 -5.92
CA VAL A 253 -13.77 -2.88 -6.35
C VAL A 253 -14.38 -1.53 -6.00
N GLY A 254 -14.22 -1.06 -4.75
CA GLY A 254 -14.78 0.21 -4.29
C GLY A 254 -14.21 1.42 -5.04
N GLY A 255 -12.89 1.45 -5.28
CA GLY A 255 -12.24 2.53 -6.02
C GLY A 255 -12.56 2.52 -7.53
N MET A 256 -12.82 1.35 -8.12
CA MET A 256 -13.35 1.29 -9.49
C MET A 256 -14.78 1.82 -9.55
N HIS A 257 -15.61 1.39 -8.62
CA HIS A 257 -17.01 1.75 -8.57
C HIS A 257 -17.24 3.24 -8.32
N ARG A 258 -16.48 3.82 -7.38
CA ARG A 258 -16.49 5.26 -7.12
C ARG A 258 -16.16 6.05 -8.39
N ARG A 259 -15.14 5.64 -9.15
CA ARG A 259 -14.76 6.30 -10.42
C ARG A 259 -15.83 6.18 -11.50
N ILE A 260 -16.55 5.06 -11.57
CA ILE A 260 -17.67 4.93 -12.50
C ILE A 260 -18.75 5.95 -12.14
N ILE A 261 -19.17 5.98 -10.88
CA ILE A 261 -20.21 6.89 -10.41
C ILE A 261 -19.79 8.35 -10.63
N GLU A 262 -18.66 8.76 -10.03
CA GLU A 262 -18.26 10.17 -9.95
C GLU A 262 -17.83 10.76 -11.31
N ASN A 263 -17.18 9.97 -12.18
CA ASN A 263 -16.51 10.51 -13.36
C ASN A 263 -17.15 10.10 -14.70
N ILE A 264 -18.02 9.09 -14.72
CA ILE A 264 -18.57 8.53 -15.97
C ILE A 264 -20.07 8.71 -16.07
N LEU A 265 -20.81 8.50 -14.97
CA LEU A 265 -22.27 8.61 -14.98
C LEU A 265 -22.72 10.07 -14.97
N THR A 266 -23.82 10.35 -15.65
CA THR A 266 -24.52 11.64 -15.54
C THR A 266 -25.17 11.79 -14.15
N GLU A 267 -25.50 13.00 -13.71
CA GLU A 267 -26.18 13.21 -12.42
C GLU A 267 -27.50 12.41 -12.31
N GLU A 268 -28.26 12.29 -13.39
CA GLU A 268 -29.49 11.49 -13.43
C GLU A 268 -29.19 9.99 -13.25
N GLN A 269 -28.15 9.49 -13.92
CA GLN A 269 -27.69 8.11 -13.75
C GLN A 269 -27.13 7.87 -12.34
N GLN A 270 -26.42 8.83 -11.74
CA GLN A 270 -25.92 8.74 -10.37
C GLN A 270 -27.07 8.68 -9.36
N ASN A 271 -28.11 9.50 -9.54
CA ASN A 271 -29.28 9.55 -8.65
C ASN A 271 -30.12 8.26 -8.69
N SER A 272 -30.14 7.56 -9.82
CA SER A 272 -30.81 6.26 -9.96
C SER A 272 -29.94 5.09 -9.47
N TYR A 273 -28.71 5.36 -9.04
CA TYR A 273 -27.72 4.33 -8.73
C TYR A 273 -27.63 4.02 -7.24
N GLU A 274 -28.14 2.86 -6.81
CA GLU A 274 -28.16 2.43 -5.40
C GLU A 274 -26.86 1.73 -4.92
N GLY A 275 -25.72 1.97 -5.59
CA GLY A 275 -24.43 1.36 -5.27
C GLY A 275 -24.12 0.09 -6.07
N ILE A 276 -23.15 -0.71 -5.61
CA ILE A 276 -22.63 -1.86 -6.39
C ILE A 276 -23.77 -2.84 -6.69
N PRO A 277 -24.13 -3.07 -7.97
CA PRO A 277 -25.20 -3.97 -8.34
C PRO A 277 -24.92 -5.32 -7.71
N ARG A 278 -25.94 -5.91 -7.08
CA ARG A 278 -25.81 -7.19 -6.39
C ARG A 278 -25.26 -8.26 -7.34
N GLU A 279 -25.59 -8.15 -8.61
CA GLU A 279 -25.17 -8.99 -9.71
C GLU A 279 -23.66 -8.84 -9.99
N VAL A 280 -23.10 -7.62 -10.02
CA VAL A 280 -21.64 -7.40 -10.09
C VAL A 280 -20.95 -8.03 -8.89
N ASN A 281 -21.50 -7.87 -7.69
CA ASN A 281 -20.97 -8.50 -6.48
C ASN A 281 -21.02 -10.03 -6.56
N GLN A 282 -22.06 -10.63 -7.13
CA GLN A 282 -22.16 -12.08 -7.32
C GLN A 282 -21.13 -12.60 -8.32
N VAL A 283 -20.99 -11.93 -9.46
CA VAL A 283 -20.01 -12.25 -10.49
C VAL A 283 -18.58 -12.18 -9.92
N LEU A 284 -18.28 -11.12 -9.18
CA LEU A 284 -17.00 -10.99 -8.47
C LEU A 284 -16.80 -12.08 -7.44
N ARG A 285 -17.81 -12.37 -6.60
CA ARG A 285 -17.70 -13.45 -5.60
C ARG A 285 -17.43 -14.80 -6.26
N ALA A 286 -18.06 -15.11 -7.39
CA ALA A 286 -17.81 -16.35 -8.12
C ALA A 286 -16.37 -16.42 -8.63
N TYR A 287 -15.86 -15.34 -9.23
CA TYR A 287 -14.45 -15.27 -9.65
C TYR A 287 -13.48 -15.42 -8.49
N ILE A 288 -13.79 -14.79 -7.35
CA ILE A 288 -12.98 -14.89 -6.14
C ILE A 288 -12.98 -16.33 -5.61
N LYS A 289 -14.16 -16.96 -5.56
CA LYS A 289 -14.32 -18.37 -5.18
C LYS A 289 -13.42 -19.28 -6.01
N GLU A 290 -13.35 -19.00 -7.31
CA GLU A 290 -12.53 -19.75 -8.25
C GLU A 290 -11.03 -19.56 -7.98
N LYS A 291 -10.57 -18.33 -7.72
CA LYS A 291 -9.14 -18.03 -7.58
C LYS A 291 -8.55 -18.36 -6.21
N ILE A 292 -9.31 -18.21 -5.12
CA ILE A 292 -8.82 -18.42 -3.76
C ILE A 292 -9.53 -19.56 -3.01
N GLY A 293 -10.45 -20.28 -3.68
CA GLY A 293 -11.19 -21.40 -3.12
C GLY A 293 -12.37 -21.00 -2.21
N GLU A 294 -13.20 -22.00 -1.84
CA GLU A 294 -14.41 -21.82 -1.02
C GLU A 294 -14.17 -21.17 0.33
N LYS A 295 -13.03 -21.49 0.95
CA LYS A 295 -12.61 -20.93 2.25
C LYS A 295 -12.32 -19.42 2.20
N GLY A 296 -12.30 -18.82 1.01
CA GLY A 296 -12.07 -17.39 0.79
C GLY A 296 -13.26 -16.47 1.10
N LEU A 297 -14.52 -16.95 1.09
CA LEU A 297 -15.72 -16.09 0.98
C LEU A 297 -16.54 -15.79 2.25
N GLU A 298 -16.46 -16.59 3.32
CA GLU A 298 -17.06 -16.35 4.67
C GLU A 298 -16.41 -15.21 5.49
#